data_AF-A0A926CBS6-F1
#
_entry.id   AF-A0A926CBS6-F1
#
_cell.length_a   1.000
_cell.length_b   1.000
_cell.length_c   1.000
_cell.angle_alpha   90.00
_cell.angle_beta   90.00
_cell.angle_gamma   90.00
#
_symmetry.space_group_name_H-M   'P 1'
#
loop_
_entity.id
_entity.type
_entity.pdbx_description
1 polymer ?
#
loop_
_entity_poly.entity_id
_entity_poly.type
_entity_poly.pdbx_seq_one_letter_code
_entity_poly.pdbx_strand_id
1 'polypeptide(L)'
;SGNFETRIAPLGPAETIAFSYGALYHPWPVVRDERGPQQLRALPPDGMMCGLYARQALERGAWIAPANQPLPGVAALTPAVPDDRRGNLLEAQINQIRQEPRGFLNLSADTLSQDALLRSVNVRRLLMLLRRLAIRQGASYVFEANSDSFRRLVKREFESTLGYLFTRGAFVGGTPATSFRVDVSSASGDLDAGRLIVELRVAPVQPLSFLTVRLVQIGDRARVLEVR
;
A
#
# COMPACT_ATOMS: atom_id res chain seq x y z
N SER A 1 -13.01 -40.40 -13.66
CA SER A 1 -11.92 -39.59 -13.08
C SER A 1 -11.59 -38.46 -14.05
N GLY A 2 -12.25 -37.31 -13.91
CA GLY A 2 -11.99 -36.14 -14.75
C GLY A 2 -10.88 -35.28 -14.14
N ASN A 3 -9.74 -35.21 -14.81
CA ASN A 3 -8.68 -34.23 -14.49
C ASN A 3 -9.20 -32.83 -14.80
N PHE A 4 -9.65 -32.11 -13.77
CA PHE A 4 -9.78 -30.65 -13.83
C PHE A 4 -8.39 -30.06 -13.60
N GLU A 5 -7.50 -30.14 -14.60
CA GLU A 5 -6.45 -29.14 -14.72
C GLU A 5 -7.16 -27.81 -15.02
N THR A 6 -7.44 -27.03 -13.98
CA THR A 6 -7.95 -25.68 -14.14
C THR A 6 -6.86 -24.86 -14.82
N ARG A 7 -6.87 -24.84 -16.15
CA ARG A 7 -6.08 -23.90 -16.96
C ARG A 7 -6.66 -22.51 -16.73
N ILE A 8 -6.26 -21.87 -15.63
CA ILE A 8 -6.55 -20.46 -15.40
C ILE A 8 -5.77 -19.69 -16.46
N ALA A 9 -6.48 -18.98 -17.32
CA ALA A 9 -5.85 -18.14 -18.33
C ALA A 9 -4.97 -17.09 -17.64
N PRO A 10 -3.78 -16.76 -18.20
CA PRO A 10 -2.95 -15.68 -17.65
C PRO A 10 -3.72 -14.37 -17.69
N LEU A 11 -3.53 -13.53 -16.66
CA LEU A 11 -4.20 -12.24 -16.54
C LEU A 11 -3.88 -11.35 -17.75
N GLY A 12 -4.92 -10.74 -18.32
CA GLY A 12 -4.76 -9.70 -19.32
C GLY A 12 -4.15 -8.42 -18.72
N PRO A 13 -3.69 -7.47 -19.57
CA PRO A 13 -3.12 -6.20 -19.10
C PRO A 13 -4.07 -5.37 -18.22
N ALA A 14 -5.36 -5.31 -18.59
CA ALA A 14 -6.37 -4.59 -17.82
C ALA A 14 -6.63 -5.24 -16.46
N GLU A 15 -6.65 -6.57 -16.41
CA GLU A 15 -6.85 -7.34 -15.18
C GLU A 15 -5.65 -7.16 -14.23
N THR A 16 -4.43 -7.20 -14.76
CA THR A 16 -3.20 -6.95 -13.99
C THR A 16 -3.24 -5.58 -13.30
N ILE A 17 -3.72 -4.55 -14.01
CA ILE A 17 -3.91 -3.21 -13.44
C ILE A 17 -5.03 -3.22 -12.39
N ALA A 18 -6.17 -3.85 -12.66
CA ALA A 18 -7.28 -3.92 -11.71
C ALA A 18 -6.88 -4.60 -10.39
N PHE A 19 -6.13 -5.70 -10.47
CA PHE A 19 -5.69 -6.48 -9.31
C PHE A 19 -4.76 -5.69 -8.39
N SER A 20 -3.97 -4.77 -8.93
CA SER A 20 -3.18 -3.86 -8.09
C SER A 20 -3.99 -2.86 -7.27
N TYR A 21 -5.30 -2.72 -7.51
CA TYR A 21 -6.22 -1.96 -6.66
C TYR A 21 -7.00 -2.83 -5.67
N GLY A 22 -6.93 -4.16 -5.79
CA GLY A 22 -7.58 -5.11 -4.90
C GLY A 22 -6.65 -5.60 -3.80
N ALA A 23 -7.21 -5.89 -2.63
CA ALA A 23 -6.53 -6.58 -1.54
C ALA A 23 -7.53 -7.56 -0.91
N LEU A 24 -7.09 -8.76 -0.57
CA LEU A 24 -7.91 -9.77 0.10
C LEU A 24 -7.50 -9.91 1.56
N TYR A 25 -8.47 -10.18 2.42
CA TYR A 25 -8.28 -10.34 3.86
C TYR A 25 -8.93 -11.63 4.33
N HIS A 26 -8.20 -12.40 5.14
CA HIS A 26 -8.67 -13.65 5.72
C HIS A 26 -7.96 -13.91 7.05
N PRO A 27 -8.58 -14.57 8.03
CA PRO A 27 -9.97 -15.03 8.13
C PRO A 27 -10.96 -13.90 8.47
N TRP A 28 -12.25 -14.25 8.55
CA TRP A 28 -13.31 -13.30 8.88
C TRP A 28 -13.31 -12.99 10.39
N PRO A 29 -13.36 -11.71 10.79
CA PRO A 29 -13.52 -11.35 12.19
C PRO A 29 -14.91 -11.68 12.71
N VAL A 30 -14.96 -12.20 13.93
CA VAL A 30 -16.18 -12.36 14.72
C VAL A 30 -16.25 -11.22 15.71
N VAL A 31 -17.35 -10.45 15.64
CA VAL A 31 -17.59 -9.28 16.50
C VAL A 31 -18.86 -9.47 17.31
N ARG A 32 -19.00 -8.71 18.41
CA ARG A 32 -20.25 -8.64 19.18
C ARG A 32 -21.27 -7.78 18.43
N ASP A 33 -22.47 -8.29 18.23
CA ASP A 33 -23.58 -7.54 17.65
C ASP A 33 -24.11 -6.54 18.68
N GLU A 34 -24.20 -5.27 18.29
CA GLU A 34 -24.70 -4.18 19.13
C GLU A 34 -26.25 -4.11 19.10
N ARG A 35 -26.90 -4.78 18.15
CA ARG A 35 -28.36 -4.70 17.93
C ARG A 35 -29.18 -5.72 18.71
N GLY A 36 -28.54 -6.63 19.43
CA GLY A 36 -29.21 -7.66 20.21
C GLY A 36 -28.35 -8.16 21.37
N PRO A 37 -28.96 -8.75 22.42
CA PRO A 37 -28.20 -9.23 23.56
C PRO A 37 -27.25 -10.37 23.15
N GLN A 38 -25.95 -10.08 23.21
CA GLN A 38 -24.83 -11.04 23.21
C GLN A 38 -24.62 -11.94 21.97
N GLN A 39 -25.21 -11.65 20.81
CA GLN A 39 -24.89 -12.44 19.61
C GLN A 39 -23.51 -12.10 19.04
N LEU A 40 -22.69 -13.12 18.81
CA LEU A 40 -21.46 -13.01 18.04
C LEU A 40 -21.77 -13.27 16.57
N ARG A 41 -21.27 -12.42 15.68
CA ARG A 41 -21.44 -12.58 14.23
C ARG A 41 -20.11 -12.47 13.51
N ALA A 42 -19.87 -13.40 12.59
CA ALA A 42 -18.80 -13.30 11.62
C ALA A 42 -19.16 -12.26 10.56
N LEU A 43 -18.24 -11.32 10.31
CA LEU A 43 -18.40 -10.29 9.28
C LEU A 43 -17.27 -10.41 8.26
N PRO A 44 -17.53 -10.08 6.99
CA PRO A 44 -16.46 -9.86 6.03
C PRO A 44 -15.49 -8.79 6.57
N PRO A 45 -14.16 -8.99 6.45
CA PRO A 45 -13.16 -8.06 6.97
C PRO A 45 -13.14 -6.70 6.26
N ASP A 46 -13.75 -6.58 5.08
CA ASP A 46 -13.66 -5.41 4.20
C ASP A 46 -14.03 -4.10 4.90
N GLY A 47 -15.15 -4.07 5.61
CA GLY A 47 -15.60 -2.87 6.33
C GLY A 47 -14.62 -2.43 7.42
N MET A 48 -14.08 -3.41 8.16
CA MET A 48 -13.10 -3.18 9.21
C MET A 48 -11.78 -2.67 8.64
N MET A 49 -11.31 -3.26 7.55
CA MET A 49 -10.09 -2.83 6.87
C MET A 49 -10.23 -1.45 6.23
N CYS A 50 -11.40 -1.13 5.65
CA CYS A 50 -11.71 0.23 5.19
C CYS A 50 -11.65 1.25 6.33
N GLY A 51 -12.22 0.93 7.50
CA GLY A 51 -12.13 1.77 8.69
C GLY A 51 -10.67 1.96 9.15
N LEU A 52 -9.89 0.88 9.18
CA LEU A 52 -8.46 0.95 9.49
C LEU A 52 -7.70 1.84 8.50
N TYR A 53 -8.00 1.70 7.20
CA TYR A 53 -7.38 2.53 6.16
C TYR A 53 -7.68 4.00 6.36
N ALA A 54 -8.93 4.35 6.64
CA ALA A 54 -9.35 5.73 6.88
C ALA A 54 -8.65 6.31 8.10
N ARG A 55 -8.68 5.60 9.24
CA ARG A 55 -7.99 6.01 10.47
C ARG A 55 -6.50 6.23 10.22
N GLN A 56 -5.83 5.26 9.61
CA GLN A 56 -4.41 5.34 9.30
C GLN A 56 -4.08 6.54 8.38
N ALA A 57 -4.92 6.80 7.37
CA ALA A 57 -4.73 7.92 6.46
C ALA A 57 -4.84 9.27 7.16
N LEU A 58 -5.78 9.41 8.10
CA LEU A 58 -5.99 10.63 8.88
C LEU A 58 -4.85 10.86 9.88
N GLU A 59 -4.46 9.82 10.62
CA GLU A 59 -3.47 9.94 11.70
C GLU A 59 -2.03 10.02 11.18
N ARG A 60 -1.67 9.15 10.22
CA ARG A 60 -0.27 8.91 9.84
C ARG A 60 0.01 9.05 8.36
N GLY A 61 -1.03 9.07 7.52
CA GLY A 61 -0.93 9.22 6.08
C GLY A 61 -1.20 7.94 5.30
N ALA A 62 -1.61 8.09 4.04
CA ALA A 62 -2.03 6.98 3.18
C ALA A 62 -0.88 6.06 2.73
N TRP A 63 0.37 6.50 2.90
CA TRP A 63 1.60 5.78 2.56
C TRP A 63 2.11 4.87 3.69
N ILE A 64 1.39 4.79 4.82
CA ILE A 64 1.74 3.85 5.88
C ILE A 64 1.00 2.54 5.67
N ALA A 65 1.74 1.42 5.74
CA ALA A 65 1.18 0.09 5.66
C ALA A 65 0.11 -0.11 6.75
N PRO A 66 -1.10 -0.55 6.40
CA PRO A 66 -2.14 -0.93 7.35
C PRO A 66 -1.86 -2.29 8.03
N ALA A 67 -0.60 -2.68 8.14
CA ALA A 67 -0.15 -3.90 8.79
C ALA A 67 0.31 -3.61 10.22
N ASN A 68 0.36 -4.66 11.02
CA ASN A 68 0.70 -4.65 12.43
C ASN A 68 -0.19 -3.72 13.28
N GLN A 69 -1.43 -3.50 12.85
CA GLN A 69 -2.40 -2.63 13.51
C GLN A 69 -3.47 -3.44 14.24
N PRO A 70 -3.87 -3.03 15.46
CA PRO A 70 -4.94 -3.69 16.18
C PRO A 70 -6.29 -3.46 15.52
N LEU A 71 -7.13 -4.48 15.57
CA LEU A 71 -8.52 -4.49 15.12
C LEU A 71 -9.44 -4.51 16.34
N PRO A 72 -9.88 -3.34 16.84
CA PRO A 72 -10.74 -3.27 18.02
C PRO A 72 -12.10 -3.90 17.76
N GLY A 73 -12.70 -4.48 18.80
CA GLY A 73 -14.02 -5.11 18.74
C GLY A 73 -14.04 -6.52 18.14
N VAL A 74 -12.92 -7.03 17.64
CA VAL A 74 -12.78 -8.44 17.25
C VAL A 74 -12.67 -9.31 18.49
N ALA A 75 -13.55 -10.31 18.58
CA ALA A 75 -13.58 -11.28 19.67
C ALA A 75 -12.97 -12.63 19.26
N ALA A 76 -13.09 -13.02 17.99
CA ALA A 76 -12.53 -14.25 17.44
C ALA A 76 -12.34 -14.14 15.92
N LEU A 77 -11.75 -15.18 15.33
CA LEU A 77 -11.54 -15.30 13.89
C LEU A 77 -12.17 -16.61 13.39
N THR A 78 -12.80 -16.57 12.21
CA THR A 78 -13.40 -17.76 11.59
C THR A 78 -13.14 -17.82 10.08
N PRO A 79 -12.72 -18.97 9.53
CA PRO A 79 -12.24 -20.15 10.26
C PRO A 79 -10.94 -19.86 11.01
N ALA A 80 -10.60 -20.73 11.98
CA ALA A 80 -9.26 -20.72 12.56
C ALA A 80 -8.24 -21.12 11.47
N VAL A 81 -7.19 -20.32 11.30
CA VAL A 81 -6.13 -20.59 10.32
C VAL A 81 -4.92 -21.21 11.05
N PRO A 82 -4.62 -22.49 10.82
CA PRO A 82 -3.47 -23.15 11.43
C PRO A 82 -2.15 -22.60 10.86
N ASP A 83 -1.09 -22.73 11.65
CA ASP A 83 0.21 -22.12 11.38
C ASP A 83 0.83 -22.58 10.05
N ASP A 84 0.64 -23.85 9.68
CA ASP A 84 1.12 -24.47 8.44
C ASP A 84 0.46 -23.90 7.17
N ARG A 85 -0.76 -23.36 7.29
CA ARG A 85 -1.49 -22.74 6.17
C ARG A 85 -1.15 -21.28 5.95
N ARG A 86 -0.46 -20.64 6.90
CA ARG A 86 -0.14 -19.19 6.82
C ARG A 86 0.81 -18.86 5.68
N GLY A 87 1.79 -19.72 5.39
CA GLY A 87 2.71 -19.52 4.26
C GLY A 87 1.94 -19.44 2.93
N ASN A 88 1.05 -20.41 2.69
CA ASN A 88 0.25 -20.48 1.48
C ASN A 88 -0.64 -19.25 1.27
N LEU A 89 -1.20 -18.68 2.35
CA LEU A 89 -1.98 -17.45 2.27
C LEU A 89 -1.13 -16.23 1.89
N LEU A 90 0.11 -16.12 2.41
CA LEU A 90 1.03 -15.04 2.02
C LEU A 90 1.47 -15.20 0.55
N GLU A 91 1.79 -16.41 0.13
CA GLU A 91 2.15 -16.70 -1.27
C GLU A 91 1.01 -16.35 -2.23
N ALA A 92 -0.23 -16.59 -1.82
CA ALA A 92 -1.44 -16.20 -2.55
C ALA A 92 -1.79 -14.70 -2.43
N GLN A 93 -0.97 -13.89 -1.74
CA GLN A 93 -1.21 -12.46 -1.49
C GLN A 93 -2.54 -12.19 -0.75
N ILE A 94 -2.94 -13.11 0.12
CA ILE A 94 -4.10 -12.96 1.01
C ILE A 94 -3.61 -12.42 2.35
N ASN A 95 -4.09 -11.24 2.72
CA ASN A 95 -3.66 -10.58 3.93
C ASN A 95 -4.25 -11.24 5.17
N GLN A 96 -3.42 -11.46 6.18
CA GLN A 96 -3.77 -12.27 7.33
C GLN A 96 -4.17 -11.43 8.53
N ILE A 97 -5.35 -11.72 9.05
CA ILE A 97 -5.75 -11.29 10.39
C ILE A 97 -5.38 -12.42 11.36
N ARG A 98 -4.67 -12.09 12.44
CA ARG A 98 -4.20 -13.10 13.40
C ARG A 98 -4.43 -12.63 14.84
N GLN A 99 -4.71 -13.58 15.71
CA GLN A 99 -4.67 -13.35 17.15
C GLN A 99 -3.22 -13.32 17.62
N GLU A 100 -2.80 -12.20 18.19
CA GLU A 100 -1.51 -12.01 18.85
C GLU A 100 -1.70 -11.81 20.35
N PRO A 101 -0.62 -11.91 21.16
CA PRO A 101 -0.68 -11.59 22.59
C PRO A 101 -1.27 -10.20 22.90
N ARG A 102 -1.14 -9.24 21.98
CA ARG A 102 -1.67 -7.88 22.10
C ARG A 102 -3.05 -7.66 21.44
N GLY A 103 -3.73 -8.74 21.06
CA GLY A 103 -5.05 -8.71 20.43
C GLY A 103 -5.02 -9.14 18.96
N PHE A 104 -6.13 -8.91 18.26
CA PHE A 104 -6.25 -9.25 16.84
C PHE A 104 -5.61 -8.19 15.96
N LEU A 105 -4.68 -8.60 15.11
CA LEU A 105 -3.93 -7.70 14.24
C LEU A 105 -4.09 -8.09 12.77
N ASN A 106 -4.10 -7.09 11.89
CA ASN A 106 -3.76 -7.33 10.50
C ASN A 106 -2.24 -7.41 10.35
N LEU A 107 -1.67 -8.45 9.76
CA LEU A 107 -0.22 -8.69 9.70
C LEU A 107 0.41 -8.47 8.33
N SER A 108 -0.39 -8.31 7.28
CA SER A 108 0.10 -8.05 5.92
C SER A 108 -0.69 -6.96 5.21
N ALA A 109 -0.10 -6.40 4.17
CA ALA A 109 -0.67 -5.27 3.44
C ALA A 109 -0.31 -5.34 1.95
N ASP A 110 -0.58 -6.48 1.34
CA ASP A 110 -0.37 -6.75 -0.07
C ASP A 110 -1.65 -6.54 -0.89
N THR A 111 -1.47 -6.01 -2.09
CA THR A 111 -2.46 -6.00 -3.16
C THR A 111 -2.45 -7.36 -3.86
N LEU A 112 -3.32 -7.55 -4.85
CA LEU A 112 -3.29 -8.72 -5.73
C LEU A 112 -2.36 -8.53 -6.93
N SER A 113 -1.55 -7.47 -6.96
CA SER A 113 -0.60 -7.22 -8.06
C SER A 113 0.54 -8.22 -8.04
N GLN A 114 0.89 -8.73 -9.21
CA GLN A 114 2.12 -9.51 -9.41
C GLN A 114 3.36 -8.60 -9.60
N ASP A 115 3.16 -7.31 -9.89
CA ASP A 115 4.24 -6.34 -9.96
C ASP A 115 4.75 -6.00 -8.55
N ALA A 116 6.03 -6.29 -8.29
CA ALA A 116 6.67 -6.02 -7.01
C ALA A 116 6.61 -4.54 -6.60
N LEU A 117 6.58 -3.60 -7.56
CA LEU A 117 6.47 -2.17 -7.28
C LEU A 117 5.09 -1.76 -6.79
N LEU A 118 4.05 -2.55 -7.12
CA LEU A 118 2.66 -2.31 -6.75
C LEU A 118 2.11 -3.34 -5.76
N ARG A 119 2.96 -4.29 -5.33
CA ARG A 119 2.59 -5.35 -4.38
C ARG A 119 2.05 -4.78 -3.09
N SER A 120 2.58 -3.66 -2.60
CA SER A 120 2.19 -3.14 -1.31
C SER A 120 1.00 -2.16 -1.39
N VAL A 121 0.00 -2.36 -0.52
CA VAL A 121 -1.21 -1.53 -0.40
C VAL A 121 -0.85 -0.07 -0.13
N ASN A 122 0.12 0.22 0.73
CA ASN A 122 0.45 1.62 1.04
C ASN A 122 1.14 2.33 -0.12
N VAL A 123 1.93 1.62 -0.92
CA VAL A 123 2.50 2.16 -2.16
C VAL A 123 1.37 2.51 -3.13
N ARG A 124 0.42 1.58 -3.35
CA ARG A 124 -0.73 1.85 -4.23
C ARG A 124 -1.55 3.04 -3.74
N ARG A 125 -1.83 3.11 -2.45
CA ARG A 125 -2.60 4.20 -1.83
C ARG A 125 -1.89 5.55 -1.95
N LEU A 126 -0.56 5.58 -1.83
CA LEU A 126 0.22 6.80 -2.08
C LEU A 126 0.09 7.26 -3.53
N LEU A 127 0.24 6.35 -4.50
CA LEU A 127 0.09 6.69 -5.92
C LEU A 127 -1.33 7.18 -6.26
N MET A 128 -2.36 6.57 -5.66
CA MET A 128 -3.75 7.03 -5.78
C MET A 128 -3.95 8.43 -5.20
N LEU A 129 -3.34 8.72 -4.05
CA LEU A 129 -3.36 10.05 -3.44
C LEU A 129 -2.69 11.09 -4.36
N LEU A 130 -1.49 10.79 -4.85
CA LEU A 130 -0.76 11.67 -5.77
C LEU A 130 -1.56 11.95 -7.05
N ARG A 131 -2.16 10.91 -7.65
CA ARG A 131 -3.05 11.06 -8.81
C ARG A 131 -4.23 11.97 -8.50
N ARG A 132 -4.88 11.79 -7.35
CA ARG A 132 -6.03 12.62 -6.93
C ARG A 132 -5.63 14.08 -6.70
N LEU A 133 -4.48 14.32 -6.07
CA LEU A 133 -3.93 15.65 -5.87
C LEU A 133 -3.60 16.32 -7.21
N ALA A 134 -2.94 15.60 -8.12
CA ALA A 134 -2.61 16.10 -9.45
C ALA A 134 -3.85 16.45 -10.28
N ILE A 135 -4.91 15.63 -10.24
CA ILE A 135 -6.18 15.95 -10.92
C ILE A 135 -6.83 17.20 -10.32
N ARG A 136 -6.91 17.28 -8.99
CA ARG A 136 -7.53 18.42 -8.30
C ARG A 136 -6.79 19.72 -8.64
N GLN A 137 -5.47 19.69 -8.58
CA GLN A 137 -4.62 20.83 -8.86
C GLN A 137 -4.62 21.18 -10.35
N GLY A 138 -4.53 20.18 -11.21
CA GLY A 138 -4.59 20.33 -12.66
C GLY A 138 -5.90 20.97 -13.16
N ALA A 139 -7.01 20.76 -12.46
CA ALA A 139 -8.28 21.41 -12.78
C ALA A 139 -8.19 22.94 -12.74
N SER A 140 -7.31 23.50 -11.90
CA SER A 140 -7.08 24.96 -11.81
C SER A 140 -6.21 25.52 -12.94
N TYR A 141 -5.56 24.65 -13.73
CA TYR A 141 -4.65 25.04 -14.80
C TYR A 141 -5.34 25.09 -16.17
N VAL A 142 -6.60 24.68 -16.24
CA VAL A 142 -7.34 24.65 -17.49
C VAL A 142 -7.56 26.08 -17.97
N PHE A 143 -7.29 26.33 -19.25
CA PHE A 143 -7.35 27.65 -19.90
C PHE A 143 -6.27 28.67 -19.50
N GLU A 144 -5.30 28.29 -18.66
CA GLU A 144 -4.13 29.12 -18.39
C GLU A 144 -3.17 29.17 -19.58
N ALA A 145 -2.47 30.30 -19.74
CA ALA A 145 -1.46 30.43 -20.78
C ALA A 145 -0.23 29.56 -20.44
N ASN A 146 0.09 28.58 -21.30
CA ASN A 146 1.25 27.69 -21.17
C ASN A 146 2.58 28.40 -21.47
N SER A 147 2.88 29.44 -20.68
CA SER A 147 4.14 30.16 -20.70
C SER A 147 5.20 29.49 -19.83
N ASP A 148 6.46 29.83 -20.05
CA ASP A 148 7.57 29.37 -19.20
C ASP A 148 7.37 29.73 -17.72
N SER A 149 6.80 30.91 -17.47
CA SER A 149 6.50 31.37 -16.10
C SER A 149 5.44 30.50 -15.44
N PHE A 150 4.41 30.11 -16.18
CA PHE A 150 3.36 29.21 -15.72
C PHE A 150 3.90 27.80 -15.47
N ARG A 151 4.73 27.26 -16.37
CA ARG A 151 5.37 25.94 -16.14
C ARG A 151 6.26 25.92 -14.90
N ARG A 152 7.01 27.00 -14.64
CA ARG A 152 7.79 27.14 -13.40
C ARG A 152 6.91 27.22 -12.15
N LEU A 153 5.77 27.91 -12.23
CA LEU A 153 4.76 27.95 -11.16
C LEU A 153 4.24 26.53 -10.89
N VAL A 154 3.74 25.83 -11.91
CA VAL A 154 3.21 24.47 -11.80
C VAL A 154 4.24 23.52 -11.18
N LYS A 155 5.50 23.56 -11.66
CA LYS A 155 6.60 22.77 -11.11
C LYS A 155 6.77 23.02 -9.61
N ARG A 156 6.85 24.30 -9.20
CA ARG A 156 7.03 24.68 -7.80
C ARG A 156 5.89 24.20 -6.91
N GLU A 157 4.65 24.28 -7.37
CA GLU A 157 3.49 23.84 -6.59
C GLU A 157 3.49 22.31 -6.37
N PHE A 158 3.86 21.52 -7.38
CA PHE A 158 4.05 20.08 -7.21
C PHE A 158 5.25 19.75 -6.32
N GLU A 159 6.37 20.46 -6.45
CA GLU A 159 7.53 20.31 -5.56
C GLU A 159 7.18 20.63 -4.09
N SER A 160 6.36 21.66 -3.85
CA SER A 160 5.85 21.99 -2.52
C SER A 160 4.98 20.86 -1.95
N THR A 161 4.05 20.34 -2.75
CA THR A 161 3.18 19.22 -2.35
C THR A 161 3.98 17.97 -2.02
N LEU A 162 4.94 17.59 -2.87
CA LEU A 162 5.80 16.43 -2.63
C LEU A 162 6.77 16.67 -1.46
N GLY A 163 7.26 17.90 -1.28
CA GLY A 163 8.05 18.31 -0.13
C GLY A 163 7.30 18.12 1.19
N TYR A 164 6.02 18.50 1.25
CA TYR A 164 5.18 18.24 2.42
C TYR A 164 4.97 16.73 2.69
N LEU A 165 4.82 15.92 1.65
CA LEU A 165 4.72 14.46 1.82
C LEU A 165 6.06 13.85 2.27
N PHE A 166 7.19 14.35 1.76
CA PHE A 166 8.54 13.94 2.15
C PHE A 166 8.80 14.18 3.63
N THR A 167 8.50 15.37 4.17
CA THR A 167 8.71 15.68 5.59
C THR A 167 7.86 14.82 6.52
N ARG A 168 6.77 14.25 6.01
CA ARG A 168 5.92 13.28 6.72
C ARG A 168 6.30 11.81 6.46
N GLY A 169 7.43 11.56 5.81
CA GLY A 169 7.98 10.22 5.59
C GLY A 169 7.27 9.40 4.51
N ALA A 170 6.69 10.05 3.49
CA ALA A 170 6.03 9.33 2.38
C ALA A 170 7.00 8.66 1.41
N PHE A 171 8.24 9.13 1.35
CA PHE A 171 9.25 8.69 0.39
C PHE A 171 10.52 8.21 1.09
N VAL A 172 11.24 7.29 0.45
CA VAL A 172 12.58 6.87 0.88
C VAL A 172 13.62 7.92 0.50
N GLY A 173 14.78 7.90 1.18
CA GLY A 173 15.89 8.80 0.91
C GLY A 173 16.06 9.87 1.98
N GLY A 174 17.29 10.36 2.14
CA GLY A 174 17.63 11.36 3.15
C GLY A 174 17.37 12.80 2.70
N THR A 175 17.14 13.04 1.41
CA THR A 175 16.94 14.38 0.83
C THR A 175 15.83 14.37 -0.23
N PRO A 176 15.11 15.50 -0.43
CA PRO A 176 14.10 15.61 -1.48
C PRO A 176 14.59 15.18 -2.86
N ALA A 177 15.82 15.56 -3.24
CA ALA A 177 16.40 15.24 -4.55
C ALA A 177 16.60 13.74 -4.81
N THR A 178 16.79 12.95 -3.74
CA THR A 178 16.89 11.49 -3.82
C THR A 178 15.53 10.79 -3.72
N SER A 179 14.48 11.52 -3.33
CA SER A 179 13.17 10.97 -2.96
C SER A 179 12.10 11.21 -4.02
N PHE A 180 12.14 12.37 -4.67
CA PHE A 180 11.22 12.71 -5.73
C PHE A 180 11.82 13.72 -6.72
N ARG A 181 11.21 13.80 -7.91
CA ARG A 181 11.53 14.77 -8.94
C ARG A 181 10.25 15.15 -9.70
N VAL A 182 10.17 16.44 -10.05
CA VAL A 182 9.10 17.00 -10.87
C VAL A 182 9.71 17.56 -12.13
N ASP A 183 9.26 17.08 -13.28
CA ASP A 183 9.63 17.62 -14.59
C ASP A 183 8.36 18.14 -15.28
N VAL A 184 8.44 19.31 -15.91
CA VAL A 184 7.35 19.88 -16.71
C VAL A 184 7.86 20.06 -18.13
N SER A 185 7.21 19.42 -19.09
CA SER A 185 7.66 19.42 -20.48
C SER A 185 7.66 20.84 -21.06
N SER A 186 8.72 21.14 -21.81
CA SER A 186 8.87 22.36 -22.61
C SER A 186 9.10 22.04 -24.09
N ALA A 187 8.78 20.82 -24.53
CA ALA A 187 8.94 20.40 -25.91
C ALA A 187 7.98 21.19 -26.81
N SER A 188 8.48 21.66 -27.97
CA SER A 188 7.66 22.40 -28.94
C SER A 188 6.42 21.62 -29.36
N GLY A 189 6.55 20.32 -29.65
CA GLY A 189 5.43 19.47 -30.01
C GLY A 189 4.34 19.28 -28.92
N ASP A 190 4.65 19.57 -27.66
CA ASP A 190 3.62 19.63 -26.60
C ASP A 190 2.94 20.98 -26.55
N LEU A 191 3.71 22.07 -26.71
CA LEU A 191 3.20 23.44 -26.75
C LEU A 191 2.28 23.67 -27.94
N ASP A 192 2.71 23.25 -29.13
CA ASP A 192 1.97 23.39 -30.38
C ASP A 192 0.65 22.61 -30.35
N ALA A 193 0.61 21.51 -29.58
CA ALA A 193 -0.58 20.70 -29.37
C ALA A 193 -1.42 21.14 -28.14
N GLY A 194 -1.07 22.25 -27.49
CA GLY A 194 -1.77 22.77 -26.32
C GLY A 194 -1.72 21.87 -25.09
N ARG A 195 -0.71 20.99 -24.98
CA ARG A 195 -0.56 20.05 -23.85
C ARG A 195 0.40 20.62 -22.80
N LEU A 196 0.04 20.40 -21.53
CA LEU A 196 0.93 20.55 -20.39
C LEU A 196 1.19 19.18 -19.79
N ILE A 197 2.42 18.68 -19.94
CA ILE A 197 2.84 17.39 -19.38
C ILE A 197 3.66 17.64 -18.12
N VAL A 198 3.20 17.08 -17.00
CA VAL A 198 3.92 17.08 -15.72
C VAL A 198 4.25 15.65 -15.37
N GLU A 199 5.54 15.35 -15.22
CA GLU A 199 6.05 14.04 -14.82
C GLU A 199 6.46 14.09 -13.34
N LEU A 200 5.82 13.23 -12.53
CA LEU A 200 6.12 13.06 -11.12
C LEU A 200 6.86 11.74 -10.94
N ARG A 201 8.14 11.81 -10.58
CA ARG A 201 8.94 10.65 -10.19
C ARG A 201 9.04 10.62 -8.67
N VAL A 202 8.65 9.51 -8.06
CA VAL A 202 8.64 9.36 -6.60
C VAL A 202 9.24 8.01 -6.21
N ALA A 203 9.85 7.96 -5.02
CA ALA A 203 10.36 6.73 -4.42
C ALA A 203 9.55 6.41 -3.14
N PRO A 204 8.43 5.67 -3.23
CA PRO A 204 7.59 5.34 -2.08
C PRO A 204 8.32 4.54 -1.01
N VAL A 205 7.97 4.75 0.26
CA VAL A 205 8.38 3.85 1.34
C VAL A 205 7.72 2.48 1.18
N GLN A 206 8.55 1.43 1.10
CA GLN A 206 8.08 0.05 1.18
C GLN A 206 8.08 -0.43 2.64
N PRO A 207 7.04 -1.17 3.08
CA PRO A 207 7.04 -1.73 4.42
C PRO A 207 8.07 -2.86 4.56
N LEU A 208 8.59 -3.04 5.76
CA LEU A 208 9.39 -4.22 6.11
C LEU A 208 8.46 -5.43 6.25
N SER A 209 8.61 -6.41 5.38
CA SER A 209 7.78 -7.64 5.39
C SER A 209 8.39 -8.77 6.24
N PHE A 210 9.72 -8.81 6.35
CA PHE A 210 10.45 -9.84 7.11
C PHE A 210 11.67 -9.22 7.81
N LEU A 211 11.96 -9.68 9.03
CA LEU A 211 13.18 -9.36 9.77
C LEU A 211 13.96 -10.65 9.96
N THR A 212 15.13 -10.76 9.32
CA THR A 212 16.06 -11.86 9.58
C THR A 212 17.01 -11.44 10.69
N VAL A 213 16.99 -12.15 11.83
CA VAL A 213 17.91 -11.89 12.94
C VAL A 213 19.00 -12.97 12.94
N ARG A 214 20.25 -12.53 12.77
CA ARG A 214 21.42 -13.41 12.84
C ARG A 214 22.14 -13.21 14.16
N LEU A 215 22.08 -14.21 15.04
CA LEU A 215 22.84 -14.23 16.29
C LEU A 215 24.22 -14.81 16.03
N VAL A 216 25.26 -14.03 16.33
CA VAL A 216 26.65 -14.47 16.25
C VAL A 216 27.23 -14.45 17.65
N GLN A 217 27.51 -15.63 18.20
CA GLN A 217 28.30 -15.75 19.43
C GLN A 217 29.78 -15.67 19.07
N ILE A 218 30.49 -14.72 19.67
CA ILE A 218 31.95 -14.62 19.57
C ILE A 218 32.52 -15.14 20.89
N GLY A 219 33.22 -16.26 20.84
CA GLY A 219 34.06 -16.80 21.91
C GLY A 219 35.35 -17.38 21.30
N ASP A 220 36.38 -17.57 22.12
CA ASP A 220 37.73 -17.96 21.66
C ASP A 220 37.80 -19.29 20.89
N ARG A 221 36.74 -20.10 20.89
CA ARG A 221 36.58 -21.25 19.99
C ARG A 221 35.14 -21.37 19.49
N ALA A 222 34.99 -21.28 18.17
CA ALA A 222 33.82 -21.51 17.33
C ALA A 222 32.76 -20.39 17.25
N ARG A 223 32.44 -20.01 16.00
CA ARG A 223 31.26 -19.23 15.63
C ARG A 223 30.09 -20.19 15.46
N VAL A 224 29.06 -20.07 16.28
CA VAL A 224 27.76 -20.70 16.03
C VAL A 224 26.88 -19.66 15.34
N LEU A 225 26.29 -20.02 14.19
CA LEU A 225 25.36 -19.20 13.43
C LEU A 225 23.95 -19.77 13.63
N GLU A 226 23.08 -19.04 14.32
CA GLU A 226 21.64 -19.33 14.35
C GLU A 226 20.90 -18.32 13.47
N VAL A 227 20.06 -18.81 12.57
CA VAL A 227 19.19 -18.01 11.69
C VAL A 227 17.75 -18.33 12.09
N ARG A 228 16.97 -17.30 12.45
CA ARG A 228 15.52 -17.40 12.62
C ARG A 228 14.83 -16.35 11.76
#